data_AF-Q54JS9-F1
#
_entry.id   AF-Q54JS9-F1
#
_cell.length_a   1.000
_cell.length_b   1.000
_cell.length_c   1.000
_cell.angle_alpha   90.00
_cell.angle_beta   90.00
_cell.angle_gamma   90.00
#
_symmetry.space_group_name_H-M   'P 1'
#
loop_
_entity.id
_entity.type
_entity.pdbx_description
1 polymer ?
#
loop_
_entity_poly.entity_id
_entity_poly.type
_entity_poly.pdbx_seq_one_letter_code
_entity_poly.pdbx_strand_id
1 'polypeptide(L)'
;MTMHGILPADDIDYINDTPTIQEYKKLKRVMKIMTNFYVGGSATKLQQAEYFEDELKKVTTDQNMIEAQLNVMKKFPIHPKRREYEEELQEENDKLVSMKKKFSTKAEEYRKLYVWSNGIVQVTKWLEDGLDDYCVNHLKMDLGFEVIPNEPLSKEKYSAYKEGLDEITYNLQESQDFFSASLDGRLRQYHRMEKEIIEAQIEAVKSFPEDNPRRSHIIAELEQDLEYVSKNMVEDPSAMAKRVRMLEMHSDFFKVLRWYREKMKALGDEYGIVDTDKRTEEEKIKSAMSTQVEFMTNFTPENTPELEELKKLNLLH
;
A
#
# COMPACT_ATOMS: atom_id res chain seq x y z
N MET A 1 26.08 10.70 4.15
CA MET A 1 25.90 9.49 3.33
C MET A 1 25.01 8.57 4.13
N THR A 2 23.71 8.73 3.97
CA THR A 2 22.68 7.87 4.56
C THR A 2 22.77 6.55 3.81
N MET A 3 23.20 5.48 4.49
CA MET A 3 23.08 4.15 3.93
C MET A 3 21.59 3.87 3.86
N HIS A 4 21.03 3.94 2.65
CA HIS A 4 19.75 3.32 2.37
C HIS A 4 19.79 1.89 2.92
N GLY A 5 18.66 1.38 3.38
CA GLY A 5 18.44 -0.04 3.70
C GLY A 5 18.55 -0.92 2.45
N ILE A 6 19.58 -0.71 1.65
CA ILE A 6 20.07 -1.66 0.67
C ILE A 6 20.51 -2.82 1.54
N LEU A 7 19.59 -3.79 1.74
CA LEU A 7 20.00 -5.14 2.05
C LEU A 7 21.18 -5.43 1.12
N PRO A 8 22.37 -5.70 1.66
CA PRO A 8 23.50 -6.11 0.84
C PRO A 8 22.96 -7.18 -0.10
N ALA A 9 23.27 -7.07 -1.39
CA ALA A 9 22.83 -8.07 -2.38
C ALA A 9 23.14 -9.51 -1.90
N ASP A 10 24.12 -9.63 -1.01
CA ASP A 10 24.67 -10.87 -0.46
C ASP A 10 24.09 -11.30 0.91
N ASP A 11 23.35 -10.47 1.66
CA ASP A 11 22.92 -10.80 3.05
C ASP A 11 21.58 -11.57 3.15
N ILE A 12 20.89 -11.78 2.02
CA ILE A 12 19.77 -12.72 1.96
C ILE A 12 20.34 -14.08 1.63
N ASP A 13 20.50 -14.94 2.65
CA ASP A 13 20.92 -16.34 2.58
C ASP A 13 20.58 -16.94 1.21
N TYR A 14 21.63 -17.13 0.40
CA TYR A 14 21.57 -17.76 -0.90
C TYR A 14 20.76 -19.07 -0.79
N ILE A 15 19.77 -19.29 -1.67
CA ILE A 15 19.28 -20.66 -1.92
C ILE A 15 20.35 -21.43 -2.74
N ASN A 16 21.63 -21.28 -2.42
CA ASN A 16 22.66 -22.15 -3.01
C ASN A 16 22.49 -23.59 -2.50
N ASP A 17 21.89 -23.76 -1.33
CA ASP A 17 21.39 -25.06 -0.90
C ASP A 17 20.02 -25.27 -1.53
N THR A 18 19.91 -26.31 -2.37
CA THR A 18 18.61 -26.86 -2.80
C THR A 18 17.70 -26.92 -1.58
N PRO A 19 16.56 -26.20 -1.56
CA PRO A 19 15.76 -26.11 -0.37
C PRO A 19 15.28 -27.50 0.02
N THR A 20 15.24 -27.77 1.31
CA THR A 20 14.64 -28.98 1.85
C THR A 20 13.16 -29.05 1.46
N ILE A 21 12.57 -30.25 1.47
CA ILE A 21 11.11 -30.42 1.29
C ILE A 21 10.32 -29.57 2.29
N GLN A 22 10.87 -29.33 3.49
CA GLN A 22 10.25 -28.47 4.50
C GLN A 22 10.25 -26.99 4.08
N GLU A 23 11.38 -26.49 3.56
CA GLU A 23 11.50 -25.13 3.04
C GLU A 23 10.61 -24.93 1.81
N TYR A 24 10.58 -25.87 0.86
CA TYR A 24 9.63 -25.84 -0.25
C TYR A 24 8.18 -25.73 0.25
N LYS A 25 7.77 -26.57 1.21
CA LYS A 25 6.42 -26.48 1.81
C LYS A 25 6.18 -25.14 2.50
N LYS A 26 7.21 -24.52 3.07
CA LYS A 26 7.16 -23.18 3.66
C LYS A 26 6.93 -22.13 2.57
N LEU A 27 7.77 -22.12 1.53
CA LEU A 27 7.65 -21.22 0.38
C LEU A 27 6.27 -21.31 -0.28
N LYS A 28 5.74 -22.52 -0.48
CA LYS A 28 4.39 -22.71 -1.03
C LYS A 28 3.28 -22.09 -0.18
N ARG A 29 3.41 -22.16 1.15
CA ARG A 29 2.49 -21.45 2.06
C ARG A 29 2.65 -19.93 1.96
N VAL A 30 3.89 -19.45 1.91
CA VAL A 30 4.20 -18.01 1.78
C VAL A 30 3.66 -17.46 0.47
N MET A 31 3.88 -18.14 -0.67
CA MET A 31 3.30 -17.79 -1.97
C MET A 31 1.80 -17.64 -1.89
N LYS A 32 1.11 -18.64 -1.33
CA LYS A 32 -0.35 -18.60 -1.16
C LYS A 32 -0.81 -17.42 -0.29
N ILE A 33 -0.09 -17.09 0.78
CA ILE A 33 -0.40 -15.94 1.62
C ILE A 33 -0.23 -14.63 0.82
N MET A 34 0.87 -14.49 0.08
CA MET A 34 1.14 -13.31 -0.74
C MET A 34 0.13 -13.15 -1.88
N THR A 35 -0.23 -14.24 -2.58
CA THR A 35 -1.30 -14.22 -3.59
C THR A 35 -2.61 -13.74 -2.97
N ASN A 36 -3.00 -14.30 -1.82
CA ASN A 36 -4.23 -13.89 -1.15
C ASN A 36 -4.19 -12.43 -0.68
N PHE A 37 -3.03 -11.93 -0.26
CA PHE A 37 -2.83 -10.54 0.10
C PHE A 37 -3.11 -9.61 -1.09
N TYR A 38 -2.49 -9.86 -2.26
CA TYR A 38 -2.75 -9.05 -3.46
C TYR A 38 -4.17 -9.20 -3.99
N VAL A 39 -4.76 -10.40 -3.93
CA VAL A 39 -6.17 -10.63 -4.29
C VAL A 39 -7.10 -9.82 -3.39
N GLY A 40 -6.86 -9.85 -2.07
CA GLY A 40 -7.62 -9.06 -1.10
C GLY A 40 -7.47 -7.56 -1.36
N GLY A 41 -6.24 -7.08 -1.59
CA GLY A 41 -5.97 -5.68 -1.93
C GLY A 41 -6.73 -5.22 -3.18
N SER A 42 -6.71 -6.03 -4.24
CA SER A 42 -7.48 -5.76 -5.47
C SER A 42 -8.98 -5.69 -5.20
N ALA A 43 -9.52 -6.65 -4.44
CA ALA A 43 -10.93 -6.66 -4.07
C ALA A 43 -11.33 -5.42 -3.25
N THR A 44 -10.48 -4.93 -2.36
CA THR A 44 -10.71 -3.68 -1.63
C THR A 44 -10.76 -2.48 -2.57
N LYS A 45 -9.89 -2.40 -3.59
CA LYS A 45 -9.95 -1.30 -4.58
C LYS A 45 -11.25 -1.33 -5.38
N LEU A 46 -11.73 -2.53 -5.73
CA LEU A 46 -13.03 -2.69 -6.38
C LEU A 46 -14.18 -2.18 -5.50
N GLN A 47 -14.22 -2.59 -4.23
CA GLN A 47 -15.24 -2.13 -3.27
C GLN A 47 -15.21 -0.61 -3.09
N GLN A 48 -14.02 0.00 -3.09
CA GLN A 48 -13.87 1.45 -3.03
C GLN A 48 -14.43 2.14 -4.27
N ALA A 49 -14.15 1.60 -5.47
CA ALA A 49 -14.73 2.12 -6.71
C ALA A 49 -16.26 2.05 -6.69
N GLU A 50 -16.82 0.89 -6.34
CA GLU A 50 -18.26 0.66 -6.27
C GLU A 50 -18.94 1.57 -5.23
N TYR A 51 -18.30 1.78 -4.08
CA TYR A 51 -18.76 2.74 -3.08
C TYR A 51 -18.91 4.15 -3.67
N PHE A 52 -17.89 4.66 -4.37
CA PHE A 52 -17.96 5.99 -4.97
C PHE A 52 -18.94 6.06 -6.15
N GLU A 53 -19.13 4.97 -6.89
CA GLU A 53 -20.16 4.88 -7.94
C GLU A 53 -21.57 4.95 -7.34
N ASP A 54 -21.80 4.33 -6.19
CA ASP A 54 -23.09 4.39 -5.50
C ASP A 54 -23.33 5.75 -4.84
N GLU A 55 -22.31 6.36 -4.24
CA GLU A 55 -22.40 7.75 -3.76
C GLU A 55 -22.65 8.74 -4.91
N LEU A 56 -22.05 8.52 -6.08
CA LEU A 56 -22.29 9.31 -7.28
C LEU A 56 -23.75 9.19 -7.75
N LYS A 57 -24.36 7.98 -7.68
CA LYS A 57 -25.79 7.79 -7.99
C LYS A 57 -26.68 8.56 -7.02
N LYS A 58 -26.39 8.52 -5.71
CA LYS A 58 -27.15 9.26 -4.68
C LYS A 58 -27.13 10.76 -4.95
N VAL A 59 -25.93 11.33 -5.09
CA VAL A 59 -25.75 12.77 -5.40
C VAL A 59 -26.44 13.16 -6.72
N THR A 60 -26.42 12.27 -7.72
CA THR A 60 -27.13 12.53 -8.99
C THR A 60 -28.64 12.57 -8.79
N THR A 61 -29.21 11.69 -7.97
CA THR A 61 -30.63 11.72 -7.61
C THR A 61 -30.99 12.99 -6.85
N ASP A 62 -30.19 13.38 -5.86
CA ASP A 62 -30.42 14.59 -5.06
C ASP A 62 -30.35 15.84 -5.94
N GLN A 63 -29.40 15.89 -6.87
CA GLN A 63 -29.28 16.98 -7.84
C GLN A 63 -30.54 17.08 -8.72
N ASN A 64 -31.04 15.95 -9.22
CA ASN A 64 -32.28 15.92 -10.01
C ASN A 64 -33.49 16.39 -9.18
N MET A 65 -33.53 16.09 -7.88
CA MET A 65 -34.57 16.57 -6.98
C MET A 65 -34.50 18.09 -6.81
N ILE A 66 -33.31 18.66 -6.64
CA ILE A 66 -33.13 20.12 -6.54
C ILE A 66 -33.52 20.80 -7.85
N GLU A 67 -33.09 20.28 -9.00
CA GLU A 67 -33.48 20.81 -10.31
C GLU A 67 -35.00 20.78 -10.50
N ALA A 68 -35.68 19.73 -10.05
CA ALA A 68 -37.12 19.65 -10.05
C ALA A 68 -37.76 20.72 -9.13
N GLN A 69 -37.22 20.93 -7.93
CA GLN A 69 -37.70 21.95 -6.99
C GLN A 69 -37.51 23.37 -7.55
N LEU A 70 -36.33 23.67 -8.10
CA LEU A 70 -36.05 24.94 -8.80
C LEU A 70 -37.02 25.17 -9.96
N ASN A 71 -37.37 24.11 -10.72
CA ASN A 71 -38.37 24.22 -11.78
C ASN A 71 -39.78 24.48 -11.25
N VAL A 72 -40.15 23.98 -10.07
CA VAL A 72 -41.43 24.30 -9.42
C VAL A 72 -41.46 25.76 -8.96
N MET A 73 -40.35 26.31 -8.45
CA MET A 73 -40.27 27.70 -7.99
C MET A 73 -40.61 28.71 -9.11
N LYS A 74 -40.33 28.37 -10.38
CA LYS A 74 -40.70 29.19 -11.55
C LYS A 74 -42.20 29.44 -11.67
N LYS A 75 -43.06 28.61 -11.05
CA LYS A 75 -44.52 28.77 -11.05
C LYS A 75 -45.00 29.88 -10.11
N PHE A 76 -44.15 30.40 -9.23
CA PHE A 76 -44.52 31.37 -8.19
C PHE A 76 -43.76 32.70 -8.32
N PRO A 77 -43.80 33.39 -9.48
CA PRO A 77 -42.84 34.45 -9.79
C PRO A 77 -42.86 35.66 -8.84
N ILE A 78 -43.96 35.89 -8.13
CA ILE A 78 -44.21 37.07 -7.28
C ILE A 78 -44.16 36.71 -5.78
N HIS A 79 -44.02 35.43 -5.41
CA HIS A 79 -44.07 35.04 -4.00
C HIS A 79 -42.81 35.50 -3.24
N PRO A 80 -42.91 36.23 -2.11
CA PRO A 80 -41.75 36.80 -1.42
C PRO A 80 -40.67 35.77 -1.04
N LYS A 81 -41.10 34.59 -0.54
CA LYS A 81 -40.17 33.51 -0.16
C LYS A 81 -39.51 32.78 -1.33
N ARG A 82 -39.94 33.00 -2.57
CA ARG A 82 -39.37 32.31 -3.74
C ARG A 82 -37.86 32.51 -3.80
N ARG A 83 -37.41 33.75 -3.58
CA ARG A 83 -36.01 34.12 -3.66
C ARG A 83 -35.18 33.39 -2.60
N GLU A 84 -35.67 33.35 -1.36
CA GLU A 84 -35.01 32.63 -0.26
C GLU A 84 -34.84 31.14 -0.61
N TYR A 85 -35.91 30.48 -1.06
CA TYR A 85 -35.84 29.08 -1.48
C TYR A 85 -34.93 28.85 -2.69
N GLU A 86 -34.94 29.74 -3.68
CA GLU A 86 -34.04 29.63 -4.85
C GLU A 86 -32.57 29.81 -4.46
N GLU A 87 -32.25 30.74 -3.56
CA GLU A 87 -30.89 30.94 -3.03
C GLU A 87 -30.42 29.68 -2.26
N GLU A 88 -31.24 29.14 -1.35
CA GLU A 88 -30.93 27.91 -0.60
C GLU A 88 -30.73 26.69 -1.51
N LEU A 89 -31.64 26.48 -2.47
CA LEU A 89 -31.56 25.36 -3.41
C LEU A 89 -30.36 25.49 -4.34
N GLN A 90 -29.99 26.72 -4.74
CA GLN A 90 -28.82 26.93 -5.59
C GLN A 90 -27.52 26.67 -4.82
N GLU A 91 -27.40 27.11 -3.56
CA GLU A 91 -26.25 26.79 -2.72
C GLU A 91 -26.10 25.27 -2.49
N GLU A 92 -27.21 24.56 -2.30
CA GLU A 92 -27.20 23.11 -2.18
C GLU A 92 -26.82 22.43 -3.51
N ASN A 93 -27.34 22.91 -4.64
CA ASN A 93 -26.97 22.41 -5.97
C ASN A 93 -25.47 22.58 -6.23
N ASP A 94 -24.88 23.73 -5.88
CA ASP A 94 -23.45 23.99 -6.07
C ASP A 94 -22.58 23.02 -5.24
N LYS A 95 -23.02 22.70 -4.01
CA LYS A 95 -22.38 21.66 -3.17
C LYS A 95 -22.47 20.28 -3.84
N LEU A 96 -23.65 19.90 -4.35
CA LEU A 96 -23.85 18.61 -5.02
C LEU A 96 -23.02 18.51 -6.30
N VAL A 97 -22.89 19.58 -7.09
CA VAL A 97 -22.02 19.61 -8.28
C VAL A 97 -20.56 19.34 -7.91
N SER A 98 -20.07 19.95 -6.83
CA SER A 98 -18.72 19.71 -6.31
C SER A 98 -18.53 18.27 -5.84
N MET A 99 -19.50 17.72 -5.09
CA MET A 99 -19.49 16.33 -4.64
C MET A 99 -19.53 15.33 -5.81
N LYS A 100 -20.35 15.59 -6.82
CA LYS A 100 -20.47 14.77 -8.02
C LYS A 100 -19.13 14.66 -8.75
N LYS A 101 -18.43 15.79 -8.91
CA LYS A 101 -17.08 15.81 -9.48
C LYS A 101 -16.11 14.99 -8.63
N LYS A 102 -16.10 15.20 -7.31
CA LYS A 102 -15.23 14.47 -6.36
C LYS A 102 -15.46 12.95 -6.45
N PHE A 103 -16.71 12.50 -6.40
CA PHE A 103 -17.04 11.07 -6.44
C PHE A 103 -16.78 10.46 -7.81
N SER A 104 -17.08 11.16 -8.90
CA SER A 104 -16.75 10.69 -10.26
C SER A 104 -15.25 10.48 -10.43
N THR A 105 -14.42 11.44 -10.00
CA THR A 105 -12.96 11.30 -10.07
C THR A 105 -12.47 10.15 -9.20
N LYS A 106 -12.96 10.02 -7.97
CA LYS A 106 -12.55 8.94 -7.06
C LYS A 106 -12.95 7.55 -7.58
N ALA A 107 -14.15 7.40 -8.13
CA ALA A 107 -14.59 6.15 -8.75
C ALA A 107 -13.65 5.72 -9.88
N GLU A 108 -13.30 6.66 -10.78
CA GLU A 108 -12.39 6.38 -11.90
C GLU A 108 -10.97 6.03 -11.42
N GLU A 109 -10.44 6.76 -10.43
CA GLU A 109 -9.14 6.46 -9.80
C GLU A 109 -9.10 5.03 -9.24
N TYR A 110 -10.12 4.65 -8.45
CA TYR A 110 -10.16 3.30 -7.87
C TYR A 110 -10.40 2.20 -8.91
N ARG A 111 -11.15 2.47 -9.98
CA ARG A 111 -11.27 1.51 -11.11
C ARG A 111 -9.93 1.28 -11.80
N LYS A 112 -9.16 2.34 -12.06
CA LYS A 112 -7.81 2.22 -12.64
C LYS A 112 -6.88 1.44 -11.71
N LEU A 113 -6.91 1.73 -10.41
CA LEU A 113 -6.14 0.99 -9.40
C LEU A 113 -6.55 -0.48 -9.34
N TYR A 114 -7.83 -0.80 -9.45
CA TYR A 114 -8.32 -2.18 -9.49
C TYR A 114 -7.80 -2.93 -10.73
N VAL A 115 -7.88 -2.32 -11.92
CA VAL A 115 -7.36 -2.94 -13.15
C VAL A 115 -5.86 -3.19 -13.04
N TRP A 116 -5.09 -2.20 -12.57
CA TRP A 116 -3.66 -2.33 -12.34
C TRP A 116 -3.35 -3.42 -11.30
N SER A 117 -4.05 -3.41 -10.15
CA SER A 117 -3.88 -4.39 -9.08
C SER A 117 -4.20 -5.81 -9.54
N ASN A 118 -5.16 -5.99 -10.45
CA ASN A 118 -5.43 -7.30 -11.05
C ASN A 118 -4.29 -7.78 -11.95
N GLY A 119 -3.57 -6.87 -12.61
CA GLY A 119 -2.33 -7.20 -13.31
C GLY A 119 -1.30 -7.79 -12.35
N ILE A 120 -1.09 -7.15 -11.20
CA ILE A 120 -0.20 -7.66 -10.15
C ILE A 120 -0.66 -9.03 -9.62
N VAL A 121 -1.97 -9.21 -9.39
CA VAL A 121 -2.54 -10.51 -8.98
C VAL A 121 -2.23 -11.62 -9.99
N GLN A 122 -2.29 -11.33 -11.29
CA GLN A 122 -1.95 -12.32 -12.33
C GLN A 122 -0.47 -12.70 -12.25
N VAL A 123 0.42 -11.73 -12.05
CA VAL A 123 1.85 -12.00 -11.86
C VAL A 123 2.05 -12.86 -10.63
N THR A 124 1.50 -12.50 -9.47
CA THR A 124 1.67 -13.28 -8.23
C THR A 124 1.13 -14.70 -8.35
N LYS A 125 -0.01 -14.90 -9.03
CA LYS A 125 -0.53 -16.25 -9.32
C LYS A 125 0.41 -17.05 -10.22
N TRP A 126 0.94 -16.43 -11.26
CA TRP A 126 1.95 -17.06 -12.12
C TRP A 126 3.23 -17.42 -11.35
N LEU A 127 3.61 -16.60 -10.37
CA LEU A 127 4.70 -16.93 -9.44
C LEU A 127 4.34 -18.14 -8.55
N GLU A 128 3.11 -18.21 -8.06
CA GLU A 128 2.64 -19.32 -7.22
C GLU A 128 2.58 -20.63 -8.00
N ASP A 129 2.00 -20.61 -9.19
CA ASP A 129 1.81 -21.79 -10.04
C ASP A 129 3.15 -22.36 -10.53
N GLY A 130 4.16 -21.51 -10.72
CA GLY A 130 5.46 -21.93 -11.27
C GLY A 130 6.47 -22.34 -10.21
N LEU A 131 6.14 -22.26 -8.92
CA LEU A 131 7.04 -22.66 -7.83
C LEU A 131 7.34 -24.16 -7.86
N ASP A 132 6.35 -25.00 -8.18
CA ASP A 132 6.54 -26.45 -8.25
C ASP A 132 7.53 -26.81 -9.39
N ASP A 133 7.36 -26.18 -10.55
CA ASP A 133 8.23 -26.32 -11.72
C ASP A 133 9.67 -25.90 -11.41
N TYR A 134 9.84 -24.79 -10.69
CA TYR A 134 11.14 -24.34 -10.22
C TYR A 134 11.86 -25.38 -9.36
N CYS A 135 11.18 -25.86 -8.32
CA CYS A 135 11.75 -26.78 -7.36
C CYS A 135 12.17 -28.09 -8.02
N VAL A 136 11.36 -28.63 -8.93
CA VAL A 136 11.68 -29.90 -9.61
C VAL A 136 12.70 -29.70 -10.73
N ASN A 137 12.46 -28.79 -11.66
CA ASN A 137 13.24 -28.72 -12.89
C ASN A 137 14.53 -27.92 -12.75
N HIS A 138 14.57 -26.90 -11.89
CA HIS A 138 15.76 -26.07 -11.69
C HIS A 138 16.57 -26.52 -10.47
N LEU A 139 15.91 -26.69 -9.32
CA LEU A 139 16.57 -27.07 -8.06
C LEU A 139 16.77 -28.59 -7.91
N LYS A 140 16.27 -29.38 -8.87
CA LYS A 140 16.37 -30.86 -8.90
C LYS A 140 15.82 -31.54 -7.65
N MET A 141 14.78 -30.96 -7.05
CA MET A 141 14.11 -31.54 -5.89
C MET A 141 13.18 -32.67 -6.30
N ASP A 142 13.19 -33.77 -5.54
CA ASP A 142 12.14 -34.79 -5.62
C ASP A 142 10.97 -34.39 -4.72
N LEU A 143 9.89 -33.92 -5.33
CA LEU A 143 8.65 -33.57 -4.62
C LEU A 143 7.71 -34.77 -4.44
N GLY A 144 8.01 -35.93 -5.02
CA GLY A 144 7.18 -37.14 -4.94
C GLY A 144 5.89 -37.10 -5.79
N PHE A 145 5.75 -36.14 -6.70
CA PHE A 145 4.64 -36.06 -7.65
C PHE A 145 5.10 -35.47 -8.99
N GLU A 146 4.34 -35.74 -10.05
CA GLU A 146 4.58 -35.18 -11.38
C GLU A 146 4.17 -33.72 -11.42
N VAL A 147 5.11 -32.84 -11.78
CA VAL A 147 4.88 -31.41 -11.90
C VAL A 147 4.49 -31.06 -13.33
N ILE A 148 3.38 -30.35 -13.48
CA ILE A 148 2.93 -29.81 -14.75
C ILE A 148 3.64 -28.46 -14.94
N PRO A 149 4.45 -28.27 -16.00
CA PRO A 149 5.13 -27.01 -16.24
C PRO A 149 4.10 -25.91 -16.55
N ASN A 150 4.35 -24.71 -16.04
CA ASN A 150 3.55 -23.54 -16.40
C ASN A 150 3.64 -23.25 -17.90
N GLU A 151 2.56 -22.71 -18.45
CA GLU A 151 2.55 -22.20 -19.82
C GLU A 151 3.68 -21.15 -19.97
N PRO A 152 4.56 -21.30 -21.00
CA PRO A 152 5.59 -20.32 -21.27
C PRO A 152 4.98 -18.92 -21.48
N LEU A 153 5.60 -17.92 -20.86
CA LEU A 153 5.12 -16.55 -20.96
C LEU A 153 5.36 -16.01 -22.37
N SER A 154 4.31 -15.61 -23.09
CA SER A 154 4.47 -15.06 -24.44
C SER A 154 5.24 -13.74 -24.45
N LYS A 155 5.83 -13.39 -25.60
CA LYS A 155 6.57 -12.14 -25.80
C LYS A 155 5.72 -10.90 -25.49
N GLU A 156 4.42 -10.94 -25.75
CA GLU A 156 3.48 -9.85 -25.49
C GLU A 156 3.23 -9.66 -23.99
N LYS A 157 3.19 -10.76 -23.23
CA LYS A 157 2.97 -10.73 -21.77
C LYS A 157 4.26 -10.44 -21.00
N TYR A 158 5.42 -10.73 -21.59
CA TYR A 158 6.73 -10.54 -20.98
C TYR A 158 6.88 -9.20 -20.26
N SER A 159 6.67 -8.09 -20.97
CA SER A 159 6.91 -6.75 -20.42
C SER A 159 6.02 -6.46 -19.23
N ALA A 160 4.72 -6.81 -19.31
CA ALA A 160 3.77 -6.58 -18.23
C ALA A 160 4.11 -7.41 -16.98
N TYR A 161 4.58 -8.65 -17.15
CA TYR A 161 4.95 -9.52 -16.04
C TYR A 161 6.29 -9.12 -15.43
N LYS A 162 7.24 -8.61 -16.25
CA LYS A 162 8.50 -8.06 -15.76
C LYS A 162 8.23 -6.84 -14.90
N GLU A 163 7.44 -5.90 -15.39
CA GLU A 163 7.04 -4.70 -14.66
C GLU A 163 6.32 -5.09 -13.36
N GLY A 164 5.34 -5.99 -13.41
CA GLY A 164 4.65 -6.45 -12.21
C GLY A 164 5.56 -7.16 -11.20
N LEU A 165 6.56 -7.92 -11.65
CA LEU A 165 7.54 -8.56 -10.78
C LEU A 165 8.45 -7.53 -10.10
N ASP A 166 8.92 -6.53 -10.84
CA ASP A 166 9.72 -5.43 -10.32
C ASP A 166 8.89 -4.62 -9.29
N GLU A 167 7.63 -4.30 -9.59
CA GLU A 167 6.68 -3.66 -8.66
C GLU A 167 6.47 -4.47 -7.37
N ILE A 168 6.22 -5.79 -7.47
CA ILE A 168 6.09 -6.67 -6.29
C ILE A 168 7.38 -6.63 -5.46
N THR A 169 8.54 -6.64 -6.11
CA THR A 169 9.84 -6.63 -5.46
C THR A 169 10.05 -5.34 -4.66
N TYR A 170 9.80 -4.18 -5.25
CA TYR A 170 10.03 -2.90 -4.57
C TYR A 170 9.00 -2.62 -3.47
N ASN A 171 7.73 -2.99 -3.67
CA ASN A 171 6.71 -2.90 -2.62
C ASN A 171 7.04 -3.80 -1.41
N LEU A 172 7.61 -4.99 -1.67
CA LEU A 172 8.06 -5.89 -0.61
C LEU A 172 9.27 -5.34 0.14
N GLN A 173 10.16 -4.63 -0.55
CA GLN A 173 11.34 -4.00 0.04
C GLN A 173 10.94 -2.85 0.96
N GLU A 174 10.04 -1.98 0.49
CA GLU A 174 9.43 -0.96 1.34
C GLU A 174 8.77 -1.59 2.57
N SER A 175 8.02 -2.67 2.39
CA SER A 175 7.35 -3.37 3.49
C SER A 175 8.36 -3.91 4.52
N GLN A 176 9.50 -4.44 4.06
CA GLN A 176 10.59 -4.85 4.96
C GLN A 176 11.19 -3.68 5.73
N ASP A 177 11.44 -2.56 5.07
CA ASP A 177 11.94 -1.35 5.73
C ASP A 177 10.95 -0.85 6.78
N PHE A 178 9.65 -0.84 6.45
CA PHE A 178 8.59 -0.47 7.38
C PHE A 178 8.58 -1.39 8.61
N PHE A 179 8.56 -2.71 8.42
CA PHE A 179 8.51 -3.65 9.55
C PHE A 179 9.79 -3.64 10.37
N SER A 180 10.95 -3.45 9.74
CA SER A 180 12.23 -3.32 10.44
C SER A 180 12.26 -2.05 11.29
N ALA A 181 11.88 -0.90 10.69
CA ALA A 181 11.73 0.37 11.39
C ALA A 181 10.69 0.32 12.52
N SER A 182 9.66 -0.50 12.35
CA SER A 182 8.64 -0.73 13.38
C SER A 182 9.17 -1.53 14.56
N LEU A 183 10.08 -2.47 14.34
CA LEU A 183 10.66 -3.30 15.40
C LEU A 183 11.82 -2.63 16.12
N ASP A 184 12.63 -1.83 15.43
CA ASP A 184 13.81 -1.18 16.02
C ASP A 184 13.52 0.17 16.72
N GLY A 185 12.25 0.62 16.68
CA GLY A 185 11.78 1.82 17.36
C GLY A 185 11.78 3.08 16.49
N ARG A 186 12.26 3.05 15.24
CA ARG A 186 12.18 4.21 14.33
C ARG A 186 10.76 4.66 14.04
N LEU A 187 9.80 3.74 13.92
CA LEU A 187 8.37 4.08 13.78
C LEU A 187 7.84 4.85 15.01
N ARG A 188 8.34 4.52 16.21
CA ARG A 188 7.98 5.24 17.43
C ARG A 188 8.59 6.63 17.47
N GLN A 189 9.82 6.80 16.99
CA GLN A 189 10.43 8.12 16.83
C GLN A 189 9.62 8.98 15.86
N TYR A 190 9.18 8.42 14.73
CA TYR A 190 8.26 9.09 13.81
C TYR A 190 7.00 9.59 14.53
N HIS A 191 6.29 8.71 15.25
CA HIS A 191 5.07 9.10 15.96
C HIS A 191 5.32 10.08 17.13
N ARG A 192 6.50 10.03 17.77
CA ARG A 192 6.87 11.02 18.79
C ARG A 192 6.99 12.42 18.18
N MET A 193 7.65 12.54 17.03
CA MET A 193 7.75 13.82 16.32
C MET A 193 6.39 14.30 15.81
N GLU A 194 5.58 13.39 15.27
CA GLU A 194 4.22 13.68 14.82
C GLU A 194 3.37 14.23 15.98
N LYS A 195 3.47 13.61 17.16
CA LYS A 195 2.85 14.10 18.38
C LYS A 195 3.32 15.52 18.75
N GLU A 196 4.62 15.76 18.76
CA GLU A 196 5.20 17.08 19.09
C GLU A 196 4.72 18.17 18.11
N ILE A 197 4.59 17.84 16.82
CA ILE A 197 4.05 18.75 15.81
C ILE A 197 2.59 19.11 16.13
N ILE A 198 1.75 18.11 16.43
CA ILE A 198 0.33 18.32 16.74
C ILE A 198 0.17 19.16 18.02
N GLU A 199 0.93 18.84 19.08
CA GLU A 199 0.91 19.60 20.33
C GLU A 199 1.33 21.06 20.12
N ALA A 200 2.37 21.32 19.31
CA ALA A 200 2.79 22.67 18.96
C ALA A 200 1.73 23.43 18.15
N GLN A 201 1.02 22.75 17.23
CA GLN A 201 -0.08 23.35 16.47
C GLN A 201 -1.27 23.70 17.38
N ILE A 202 -1.65 22.81 18.29
CA ILE A 202 -2.70 23.08 19.28
C ILE A 202 -2.34 24.32 20.11
N GLU A 203 -1.10 24.43 20.58
CA GLU A 203 -0.66 25.57 21.37
C GLU A 203 -0.69 26.88 20.56
N ALA A 204 -0.28 26.85 19.29
CA ALA A 204 -0.38 28.01 18.41
C ALA A 204 -1.84 28.45 18.21
N VAL A 205 -2.77 27.50 18.01
CA VAL A 205 -4.20 27.78 17.80
C VAL A 205 -4.88 28.30 19.08
N LYS A 206 -4.40 27.91 20.27
CA LYS A 206 -4.90 28.44 21.56
C LYS A 206 -4.61 29.93 21.77
N SER A 207 -3.66 30.51 21.03
CA SER A 207 -3.38 31.96 21.09
C SER A 207 -4.50 32.84 20.51
N PHE A 208 -5.45 32.25 19.77
CA PHE A 208 -6.60 32.96 19.20
C PHE A 208 -7.80 32.97 20.16
N PRO A 209 -8.76 33.91 20.02
CA PRO A 209 -9.96 33.99 20.87
C PRO A 209 -10.79 32.68 20.91
N GLU A 210 -11.33 32.34 22.09
CA GLU A 210 -12.13 31.13 22.33
C GLU A 210 -13.46 31.09 21.58
N ASP A 211 -14.04 32.26 21.32
CA ASP A 211 -15.28 32.45 20.57
C ASP A 211 -15.09 32.35 19.05
N ASN A 212 -13.85 32.20 18.59
CA ASN A 212 -13.57 31.99 17.17
C ASN A 212 -14.01 30.57 16.76
N PRO A 213 -15.03 30.40 15.90
CA PRO A 213 -15.56 29.08 15.53
C PRO A 213 -14.51 28.21 14.82
N ARG A 214 -13.54 28.82 14.13
CA ARG A 214 -12.44 28.12 13.48
C ARG A 214 -11.47 27.53 14.51
N ARG A 215 -11.22 28.21 15.63
CA ARG A 215 -10.35 27.70 16.70
C ARG A 215 -10.90 26.37 17.22
N SER A 216 -12.17 26.34 17.60
CA SER A 216 -12.82 25.14 18.15
C SER A 216 -12.81 23.98 17.16
N HIS A 217 -13.07 24.26 15.87
CA HIS A 217 -13.02 23.25 14.83
C HIS A 217 -11.62 22.64 14.66
N ILE A 218 -10.59 23.48 14.53
CA ILE A 218 -9.20 23.01 14.33
C ILE A 218 -8.68 22.26 15.56
N ILE A 219 -8.94 22.75 16.77
CA ILE A 219 -8.51 22.06 17.99
C ILE A 219 -9.14 20.65 18.05
N ALA A 220 -10.42 20.52 17.73
CA ALA A 220 -11.09 19.22 17.75
C ALA A 220 -10.50 18.23 16.72
N GLU A 221 -10.10 18.69 15.53
CA GLU A 221 -9.41 17.86 14.55
C GLU A 221 -8.02 17.43 15.05
N LEU A 222 -7.23 18.39 15.56
CA LEU A 222 -5.89 18.11 16.09
C LEU A 222 -5.92 17.19 17.32
N GLU A 223 -6.93 17.30 18.18
CA GLU A 223 -7.12 16.40 19.32
C GLU A 223 -7.43 14.97 18.86
N GLN A 224 -8.18 14.79 17.77
CA GLN A 224 -8.41 13.47 17.17
C GLN A 224 -7.12 12.88 16.59
N ASP A 225 -6.33 13.70 15.90
CA ASP A 225 -5.02 13.29 15.38
C ASP A 225 -4.07 12.91 16.54
N LEU A 226 -4.06 13.69 17.62
CA LEU A 226 -3.25 13.41 18.82
C LEU A 226 -3.66 12.09 19.47
N GLU A 227 -4.96 11.79 19.54
CA GLU A 227 -5.47 10.52 20.04
C GLU A 227 -5.03 9.35 19.15
N TYR A 228 -5.11 9.50 17.83
CA TYR A 228 -4.66 8.50 16.87
C TYR A 228 -3.17 8.20 17.02
N VAL A 229 -2.32 9.23 17.05
CA VAL A 229 -0.86 9.09 17.21
C VAL A 229 -0.55 8.43 18.55
N SER A 230 -1.18 8.89 19.63
CA SER A 230 -0.97 8.33 20.97
C SER A 230 -1.33 6.84 21.04
N LYS A 231 -2.39 6.40 20.35
CA LYS A 231 -2.76 4.98 20.24
C LYS A 231 -1.70 4.17 19.48
N ASN A 232 -1.14 4.72 18.40
CA ASN A 232 -0.10 4.04 17.61
C ASN A 232 1.27 3.97 18.32
N MET A 233 1.50 4.80 19.33
CA MET A 233 2.69 4.74 20.18
C MET A 233 2.61 3.63 21.25
N VAL A 234 1.42 3.07 21.53
CA VAL A 234 1.26 1.98 22.51
C VAL A 234 1.56 0.65 21.83
N GLU A 235 2.54 -0.09 22.37
CA GLU A 235 2.91 -1.40 21.87
C GLU A 235 2.02 -2.52 22.39
N ASP A 236 1.49 -3.32 21.47
CA ASP A 236 0.89 -4.61 21.75
C ASP A 236 1.94 -5.72 21.43
N PRO A 237 2.33 -6.55 22.41
CA PRO A 237 3.21 -7.69 22.18
C PRO A 237 2.74 -8.62 21.05
N SER A 238 1.43 -8.75 20.85
CA SER A 238 0.85 -9.53 19.74
C SER A 238 1.15 -8.89 18.38
N ALA A 239 1.16 -7.56 18.31
CA ALA A 239 1.51 -6.82 17.10
C ALA A 239 3.00 -6.98 16.77
N MET A 240 3.89 -6.91 17.77
CA MET A 240 5.34 -7.14 17.57
C MET A 240 5.60 -8.55 17.02
N ALA A 241 5.02 -9.58 17.64
CA ALA A 241 5.16 -10.96 17.18
C ALA A 241 4.59 -11.19 15.77
N LYS A 242 3.58 -10.41 15.35
CA LYS A 242 3.10 -10.42 13.96
C LYS A 242 4.11 -9.78 13.02
N ARG A 243 4.70 -8.64 13.38
CA ARG A 243 5.70 -7.92 12.56
C ARG A 243 6.97 -8.76 12.32
N VAL A 244 7.46 -9.45 13.35
CA VAL A 244 8.59 -10.39 13.20
C VAL A 244 8.26 -11.49 12.20
N ARG A 245 7.08 -12.12 12.32
CA ARG A 245 6.63 -13.14 11.36
C ARG A 245 6.43 -12.59 9.96
N MET A 246 6.01 -11.33 9.83
CA MET A 246 5.94 -10.67 8.53
C MET A 246 7.35 -10.56 7.93
N LEU A 247 8.35 -10.05 8.66
CA LEU A 247 9.73 -9.97 8.13
C LEU A 247 10.28 -11.32 7.66
N GLU A 248 10.10 -12.36 8.46
CA GLU A 248 10.50 -13.73 8.08
C GLU A 248 9.82 -14.17 6.78
N MET A 249 8.52 -13.94 6.66
CA MET A 249 7.75 -14.25 5.46
C MET A 249 8.20 -13.44 4.24
N HIS A 250 8.53 -12.16 4.40
CA HIS A 250 9.04 -11.32 3.31
C HIS A 250 10.40 -11.84 2.86
N SER A 251 11.30 -12.19 3.78
CA SER A 251 12.62 -12.77 3.47
C SER A 251 12.49 -14.07 2.66
N ASP A 252 11.59 -14.97 3.08
CA ASP A 252 11.28 -16.18 2.32
C ASP A 252 10.73 -15.88 0.91
N PHE A 253 9.88 -14.86 0.78
CA PHE A 253 9.28 -14.49 -0.51
C PHE A 253 10.30 -13.82 -1.45
N PHE A 254 11.23 -13.03 -0.92
CA PHE A 254 12.33 -12.45 -1.70
C PHE A 254 13.19 -13.50 -2.40
N LYS A 255 13.40 -14.64 -1.73
CA LYS A 255 14.10 -15.79 -2.31
C LYS A 255 13.42 -16.28 -3.60
N VAL A 256 12.07 -16.29 -3.63
CA VAL A 256 11.29 -16.65 -4.83
C VAL A 256 11.37 -15.55 -5.88
N LEU A 257 11.22 -14.29 -5.49
CA LEU A 257 11.28 -13.15 -6.42
C LEU A 257 12.62 -13.08 -7.14
N ARG A 258 13.74 -13.32 -6.45
CA ARG A 258 15.08 -13.34 -7.05
C ARG A 258 15.18 -14.34 -8.20
N TRP A 259 14.73 -15.59 -7.98
CA TRP A 259 14.71 -16.59 -9.04
C TRP A 259 13.86 -16.14 -10.24
N TYR A 260 12.65 -15.64 -9.98
CA TYR A 260 11.80 -15.17 -11.06
C TYR A 260 12.40 -13.99 -11.82
N ARG A 261 13.16 -13.12 -11.16
CA ARG A 261 13.89 -12.03 -11.83
C ARG A 261 14.97 -12.58 -12.74
N GLU A 262 15.70 -13.61 -12.33
CA GLU A 262 16.68 -14.31 -13.17
C GLU A 262 16.02 -15.03 -14.35
N LYS A 263 14.91 -15.73 -14.13
CA LYS A 263 14.11 -16.37 -15.19
C LYS A 263 13.60 -15.34 -16.20
N MET A 264 13.11 -14.19 -15.73
CA MET A 264 12.65 -13.09 -16.59
C MET A 264 13.80 -12.44 -17.35
N LYS A 265 15.00 -12.35 -16.75
CA LYS A 265 16.18 -11.87 -17.47
C LYS A 265 16.54 -12.81 -18.64
N ALA A 266 16.65 -14.11 -18.37
CA ALA A 266 16.95 -15.10 -19.40
C ALA A 266 15.91 -15.12 -20.54
N LEU A 267 14.63 -15.00 -20.19
CA LEU A 267 13.54 -14.94 -21.18
C LEU A 267 13.56 -13.64 -22.00
N GLY A 268 13.95 -12.53 -21.37
CA GLY A 268 14.15 -11.24 -22.05
C GLY A 268 15.26 -11.32 -23.09
N ASP A 269 16.38 -11.94 -22.72
CA ASP A 269 17.51 -12.19 -23.63
C ASP A 269 17.09 -13.06 -24.83
N GLU A 270 16.30 -14.13 -24.60
CA GLU A 270 15.73 -14.98 -25.66
C GLU A 270 14.82 -14.19 -26.61
N TYR A 271 14.00 -13.28 -26.08
CA TYR A 271 13.09 -12.45 -26.88
C TYR A 271 13.75 -11.23 -27.53
N GLY A 272 15.04 -11.01 -27.28
CA GLY A 272 15.79 -9.84 -27.74
C GLY A 272 15.25 -8.53 -27.16
N ILE A 273 14.69 -8.58 -25.96
CA ILE A 273 14.14 -7.40 -25.25
C ILE A 273 15.24 -6.86 -24.35
N VAL A 274 15.69 -5.63 -24.63
CA VAL A 274 16.65 -4.90 -23.79
C VAL A 274 15.88 -4.15 -22.72
N ASP A 275 16.35 -4.20 -21.47
CA ASP A 275 15.77 -3.43 -20.37
C ASP A 275 15.85 -1.93 -20.69
N THR A 276 14.69 -1.27 -20.80
CA THR A 276 14.58 0.15 -21.11
C THR A 276 14.55 1.02 -19.85
N ASP A 277 14.38 0.42 -18.66
CA ASP A 277 14.36 1.17 -17.42
C ASP A 277 15.78 1.60 -17.04
N LYS A 278 16.03 2.91 -17.15
CA LYS A 278 17.32 3.53 -16.83
C LYS A 278 17.42 3.97 -15.38
N ARG A 279 16.34 3.82 -14.59
CA ARG A 279 16.35 4.16 -13.16
C ARG A 279 17.34 3.26 -12.45
N THR A 280 18.10 3.85 -11.55
CA THR A 280 18.91 3.12 -10.56
C THR A 280 18.01 2.33 -9.62
N GLU A 281 18.53 1.26 -8.98
CA GLU A 281 17.75 0.52 -7.99
C GLU A 281 17.30 1.43 -6.82
N GLU A 282 18.12 2.40 -6.43
CA GLU A 282 17.76 3.41 -5.42
C GLU A 282 16.55 4.26 -5.85
N GLU A 283 16.50 4.71 -7.11
CA GLU A 283 15.36 5.48 -7.64
C GLU A 283 14.08 4.65 -7.70
N LYS A 284 14.18 3.35 -8.01
CA LYS A 284 13.04 2.44 -8.05
C LYS A 284 12.49 2.18 -6.65
N ILE A 285 13.36 1.89 -5.68
CA ILE A 285 12.97 1.74 -4.27
C ILE A 285 12.30 3.03 -3.79
N LYS A 286 12.93 4.18 -4.01
CA LYS A 286 12.38 5.47 -3.60
C LYS A 286 11.02 5.77 -4.24
N SER A 287 10.79 5.33 -5.47
CA SER A 287 9.48 5.50 -6.13
C SER A 287 8.37 4.62 -5.53
N ALA A 288 8.73 3.52 -4.89
CA ALA A 288 7.78 2.66 -4.18
C ALA A 288 7.54 3.14 -2.73
N MET A 289 8.54 3.76 -2.10
CA MET A 289 8.46 4.17 -0.70
C MET A 289 7.36 5.21 -0.44
N SER A 290 6.52 4.92 0.55
CA SER A 290 5.68 5.91 1.21
C SER A 290 6.50 6.96 1.93
N THR A 291 5.95 8.17 2.07
CA THR A 291 6.59 9.28 2.77
C THR A 291 6.98 8.92 4.21
N GLN A 292 6.18 8.07 4.86
CA GLN A 292 6.47 7.58 6.21
C GLN A 292 7.74 6.72 6.23
N VAL A 293 7.87 5.75 5.32
CA VAL A 293 9.05 4.89 5.25
C VAL A 293 10.27 5.70 4.83
N GLU A 294 10.15 6.59 3.84
CA GLU A 294 11.23 7.50 3.44
C GLU A 294 11.76 8.29 4.64
N PHE A 295 10.87 8.87 5.45
CA PHE A 295 11.28 9.60 6.64
C PHE A 295 11.93 8.69 7.69
N MET A 296 11.37 7.50 7.95
CA MET A 296 11.95 6.55 8.91
C MET A 296 13.33 6.05 8.50
N THR A 297 13.62 5.92 7.21
CA THR A 297 14.96 5.54 6.74
C THR A 297 16.04 6.57 7.03
N ASN A 298 15.66 7.83 7.32
CA ASN A 298 16.60 8.86 7.74
C ASN A 298 16.94 8.78 9.24
N PHE A 299 16.23 7.96 10.01
CA PHE A 299 16.56 7.73 11.41
C PHE A 299 17.55 6.60 11.57
N THR A 300 18.50 6.80 12.49
CA THR A 300 19.30 5.72 13.04
C THR A 300 18.50 5.04 14.16
N PRO A 301 18.46 3.69 14.22
CA PRO A 301 17.93 2.99 15.38
C PRO A 301 18.63 3.49 16.65
N GLU A 302 17.88 4.07 17.58
CA GLU A 302 18.41 4.47 18.89
C GLU A 302 18.63 3.20 19.76
N ASN A 303 19.37 3.31 20.86
CA ASN A 303 19.35 2.29 21.91
C ASN A 303 17.99 2.32 22.62
N THR A 304 16.98 1.83 21.92
CA THR A 304 15.60 1.73 22.37
C THR A 304 15.41 0.43 23.14
N PRO A 305 14.48 0.36 24.12
CA PRO A 305 14.13 -0.89 24.78
C PRO A 305 13.79 -2.02 23.78
N GLU A 306 13.20 -1.65 22.65
CA GLU A 306 12.82 -2.56 21.57
C GLU A 306 14.05 -3.14 20.86
N LEU A 307 15.05 -2.30 20.55
CA LEU A 307 16.32 -2.75 19.99
C LEU A 307 17.07 -3.67 20.98
N GLU A 308 17.04 -3.36 22.28
CA GLU A 308 17.63 -4.24 23.31
C GLU A 308 16.90 -5.59 23.40
N GLU A 309 15.58 -5.60 23.25
CA GLU A 309 14.79 -6.84 23.23
C GLU A 309 15.07 -7.67 21.98
N LEU A 310 15.16 -7.04 20.80
CA LEU A 310 15.56 -7.70 19.56
C LEU A 310 16.97 -8.31 19.66
N LYS A 311 17.93 -7.58 20.27
CA LYS A 311 19.27 -8.10 20.54
C LYS A 311 19.24 -9.32 21.46
N LYS A 312 18.39 -9.31 22.49
CA LYS A 312 18.20 -10.46 23.40
C LYS A 312 17.56 -11.66 22.71
N LEU A 313 16.70 -11.41 21.72
CA LEU A 313 16.05 -12.44 20.90
C LEU A 313 16.94 -12.96 19.76
N ASN A 314 18.17 -12.44 19.60
CA ASN A 314 19.05 -12.69 18.45
C ASN A 314 18.36 -12.42 17.08
N LEU A 315 17.46 -11.43 17.04
CA LEU A 315 16.76 -11.03 15.81
C LEU A 315 17.46 -9.87 15.07
N LEU A 316 18.55 -9.35 15.65
CA LEU A 316 19.47 -8.42 14.97
C LEU A 316 20.76 -9.17 14.70
N HIS A 317 21.11 -9.28 13.42
CA HIS A 317 22.45 -9.64 12.96
C HIS A 317 23.20 -8.38 12.56
#